data_AF-A0A8B6DU47-F1
#
_entry.id   AF-A0A8B6DU47-F1
#
_cell.length_a   1.000
_cell.length_b   1.000
_cell.length_c   1.000
_cell.angle_alpha   90.00
_cell.angle_beta   90.00
_cell.angle_gamma   90.00
#
_symmetry.space_group_name_H-M   'P 1'
#
loop_
_entity.id
_entity.type
_entity.pdbx_description
1 polymer ?
#
loop_
_entity_poly.entity_id
_entity_poly.type
_entity_poly.pdbx_seq_one_letter_code
_entity_poly.pdbx_strand_id
1 'polypeptide(L)'
;MDFNIISRLLLFVITFQSVQCYSICNRTPIHTTATQKPGDNGFTIRILDLPKNEKYVPGELYTVKINGSYDDQMLMGLMLVVVPKGAKDEKLTLGAPKISWESQVKTDSDCDHTVITHHYLMRKKGLEFKWQAPEKGSGCVEFRYAYIVAKT
;
A
#
# COMPACT_ATOMS: atom_id res chain seq x y z
N MET A 1 14.77 49.05 32.46
CA MET A 1 14.02 47.77 32.52
C MET A 1 14.11 47.16 31.13
N ASP A 2 14.92 46.12 31.02
CA ASP A 2 15.63 45.74 29.80
C ASP A 2 14.76 45.02 28.75
N PHE A 3 14.64 45.62 27.57
CA PHE A 3 13.99 45.06 26.38
C PHE A 3 14.64 43.75 25.86
N ASN A 4 15.86 43.43 26.32
CA ASN A 4 16.63 42.27 25.87
C ASN A 4 16.21 40.94 26.52
N ILE A 5 15.37 40.97 27.56
CA ILE A 5 14.90 39.74 28.24
C ILE A 5 13.65 39.18 27.55
N ILE A 6 12.75 40.05 27.08
CA ILE A 6 11.50 39.64 26.42
C ILE A 6 11.79 38.94 25.08
N SER A 7 12.83 39.39 24.36
CA SER A 7 13.23 38.79 23.08
C SER A 7 13.82 37.38 23.20
N ARG A 8 14.33 36.98 24.38
CA ARG A 8 14.83 35.61 24.61
C ARG A 8 13.75 34.67 25.14
N LEU A 9 12.70 35.21 25.76
CA LEU A 9 11.54 34.43 26.22
C LEU A 9 10.60 34.03 25.07
N LEU A 10 10.56 34.80 23.98
CA LEU A 10 9.76 34.47 22.78
C LEU A 10 10.39 33.41 21.86
N LEU A 11 11.64 32.99 22.11
CA LEU A 11 12.29 31.90 21.36
C LEU A 11 11.98 30.50 21.95
N PHE A 12 11.28 30.43 23.08
CA PHE A 12 10.71 29.20 23.64
C PHE A 12 9.28 28.96 23.13
N VAL A 13 8.98 29.30 21.87
CA VAL A 13 7.80 28.78 21.17
C VAL A 13 8.05 27.31 20.89
N ILE A 14 7.80 26.53 21.94
CA ILE A 14 7.36 25.15 22.00
C ILE A 14 7.23 24.54 20.60
N THR A 15 8.30 23.88 20.15
CA THR A 15 8.19 22.86 19.11
C THR A 15 7.38 21.71 19.70
N PHE A 16 6.05 21.80 19.62
CA PHE A 16 5.15 20.66 19.80
C PHE A 16 5.43 19.73 18.62
N GLN A 17 6.49 18.91 18.74
CA GLN A 17 6.65 17.77 17.86
C GLN A 17 5.52 16.82 18.24
N SER A 18 4.48 16.77 17.40
CA SER A 18 3.45 15.76 17.50
C SER A 18 4.13 14.40 17.37
N VAL A 19 4.27 13.69 18.49
CA VAL A 19 4.65 12.28 18.50
C VAL A 19 3.49 11.54 17.84
N GLN A 20 3.62 11.33 16.53
CA GLN A 20 2.62 10.61 15.75
C GLN A 20 2.77 9.13 16.10
N CYS A 21 1.94 8.66 17.02
CA CYS A 21 1.84 7.26 17.36
C CYS A 21 1.15 6.56 16.17
N TYR A 22 1.93 6.09 15.20
CA TYR A 22 1.41 5.28 14.12
C TYR A 22 0.84 3.99 14.72
N SER A 23 -0.46 3.77 14.51
CA SER A 23 -1.13 2.55 14.96
C SER A 23 -0.53 1.35 14.25
N ILE A 24 -0.56 0.18 14.90
CA ILE A 24 -0.29 -1.10 14.24
C ILE A 24 -1.15 -1.16 12.97
N CYS A 25 -0.51 -1.16 11.81
CA CYS A 25 -1.18 -1.20 10.51
C CYS A 25 -1.95 -2.52 10.38
N ASN A 26 -3.24 -2.49 10.72
CA ASN A 26 -4.12 -3.64 10.57
C ASN A 26 -4.65 -3.65 9.13
N ARG A 27 -4.21 -4.63 8.35
CA ARG A 27 -4.62 -4.78 6.95
C ARG A 27 -6.00 -5.42 6.77
N THR A 28 -6.93 -5.07 7.65
CA THR A 28 -8.36 -5.30 7.43
C THR A 28 -8.86 -4.17 6.56
N PRO A 29 -9.31 -4.44 5.31
CA PRO A 29 -9.80 -3.40 4.43
C PRO A 29 -10.83 -2.51 5.14
N ILE A 30 -10.68 -1.20 5.01
CA ILE A 30 -11.59 -0.23 5.63
C ILE A 30 -13.06 -0.54 5.25
N HIS A 31 -13.97 -0.28 6.19
CA HIS A 31 -15.42 -0.40 6.02
C HIS A 31 -15.99 -1.83 5.87
N THR A 32 -15.29 -2.85 6.38
CA THR A 32 -15.87 -4.19 6.54
C THR A 32 -15.72 -4.69 7.98
N THR A 33 -16.72 -5.43 8.45
CA THR A 33 -16.66 -6.21 9.70
C THR A 33 -16.63 -7.71 9.43
N ALA A 34 -16.57 -8.11 8.15
CA ALA A 34 -16.57 -9.52 7.77
C ALA A 34 -15.25 -10.19 8.17
N THR A 35 -15.33 -11.42 8.66
CA THR A 35 -14.15 -12.24 8.94
C THR A 35 -13.41 -12.57 7.65
N GLN A 36 -12.10 -12.29 7.64
CA GLN A 36 -11.23 -12.66 6.52
C GLN A 36 -11.20 -14.17 6.34
N LYS A 37 -11.29 -14.62 5.08
CA LYS A 37 -11.12 -16.03 4.70
C LYS A 37 -9.82 -16.19 3.92
N PRO A 38 -9.09 -17.30 4.12
CA PRO A 38 -7.91 -17.60 3.32
C PRO A 38 -8.29 -17.89 1.86
N GLY A 39 -7.34 -17.68 0.95
CA GLY A 39 -7.49 -17.94 -0.47
C GLY A 39 -7.65 -16.67 -1.31
N ASP A 40 -7.60 -16.86 -2.62
CA ASP A 40 -7.70 -15.78 -3.61
C ASP A 40 -9.11 -15.61 -4.17
N ASN A 41 -10.00 -16.60 -3.93
CA ASN A 41 -11.37 -16.66 -4.47
C ASN A 41 -11.43 -16.28 -5.95
N GLY A 42 -10.44 -16.67 -6.75
CA GLY A 42 -10.36 -16.33 -8.17
C GLY A 42 -9.81 -14.94 -8.51
N PHE A 43 -9.41 -14.11 -7.54
CA PHE A 43 -8.67 -12.88 -7.83
C PHE A 43 -7.20 -13.18 -8.11
N THR A 44 -6.59 -12.52 -9.09
CA THR A 44 -5.18 -12.74 -9.45
C THR A 44 -4.40 -11.44 -9.55
N ILE A 45 -3.15 -11.47 -9.09
CA ILE A 45 -2.17 -10.40 -9.34
C ILE A 45 -1.39 -10.77 -10.60
N ARG A 46 -1.32 -9.82 -11.54
CA ARG A 46 -0.47 -9.92 -12.73
C ARG A 46 0.44 -8.71 -12.80
N ILE A 47 1.72 -8.94 -13.00
CA ILE A 47 2.68 -7.88 -13.23
C ILE A 47 2.94 -7.87 -14.74
N LEU A 48 2.46 -6.83 -15.42
CA LEU A 48 2.65 -6.68 -16.86
C LEU A 48 4.10 -6.28 -17.14
N ASP A 49 4.57 -6.63 -18.33
CA ASP A 49 5.90 -6.30 -18.84
C ASP A 49 7.06 -6.95 -18.06
N LEU A 50 6.78 -7.96 -17.22
CA LEU A 50 7.83 -8.82 -16.68
C LEU A 50 8.46 -9.66 -17.80
N PRO A 51 9.80 -9.83 -17.81
CA PRO A 51 10.46 -10.81 -18.64
C PRO A 51 9.94 -12.23 -18.35
N LYS A 52 10.04 -13.14 -19.32
CA LYS A 52 9.55 -14.54 -19.23
C LYS A 52 10.09 -15.35 -18.05
N ASN A 53 11.21 -14.93 -17.46
CA ASN A 53 11.81 -15.57 -16.29
C ASN A 53 11.26 -15.04 -14.96
N GLU A 54 10.23 -14.18 -15.01
CA GLU A 54 9.57 -13.55 -13.85
C GLU A 54 10.53 -12.74 -12.95
N LYS A 55 11.67 -12.31 -13.49
CA LYS A 55 12.63 -11.48 -12.79
C LYS A 55 12.39 -10.01 -13.11
N TYR A 56 12.22 -9.21 -12.07
CA TYR A 56 12.24 -7.76 -12.22
C TYR A 56 13.66 -7.27 -12.47
N VAL A 57 13.78 -6.14 -13.16
CA VAL A 57 15.01 -5.35 -13.28
C VAL A 57 14.96 -4.27 -12.19
N PRO A 58 16.00 -4.12 -11.35
CA PRO A 58 16.00 -3.11 -10.29
C PRO A 58 15.71 -1.70 -10.81
N GLY A 59 14.83 -0.97 -10.11
CA GLY A 59 14.46 0.41 -10.47
C GLY A 59 13.48 0.55 -11.64
N GLU A 60 13.20 -0.51 -12.40
CA GLU A 60 12.24 -0.48 -13.50
C GLU A 60 10.80 -0.34 -13.02
N LEU A 61 9.96 0.24 -13.87
CA LEU A 61 8.57 0.51 -13.58
C LEU A 61 7.65 -0.54 -14.23
N TYR A 62 6.94 -1.29 -13.40
CA TYR A 62 6.00 -2.32 -13.84
C TYR A 62 4.55 -1.93 -13.57
N THR A 63 3.64 -2.51 -14.35
CA THR A 63 2.21 -2.37 -14.14
C THR A 63 1.69 -3.54 -13.32
N VAL A 64 1.16 -3.29 -12.14
CA VAL A 64 0.54 -4.31 -11.29
C VAL A 64 -0.96 -4.23 -11.50
N LYS A 65 -1.56 -5.35 -11.91
CA LYS A 65 -2.98 -5.49 -12.19
C LYS A 65 -3.59 -6.54 -11.28
N ILE A 66 -4.75 -6.23 -10.70
CA ILE A 66 -5.49 -7.13 -9.82
C ILE A 66 -6.91 -7.26 -10.32
N ASN A 67 -7.29 -8.44 -10.78
CA ASN A 67 -8.59 -8.69 -11.40
C ASN A 67 -9.21 -9.99 -10.88
N GLY A 68 -10.54 -10.07 -10.89
CA GLY A 68 -11.25 -11.36 -10.81
C GLY A 68 -10.98 -12.21 -12.04
N SER A 69 -10.99 -13.54 -11.87
CA SER A 69 -10.83 -14.51 -12.96
C SER A 69 -12.15 -14.85 -13.65
N TYR A 70 -13.28 -14.47 -13.04
CA TYR A 70 -14.62 -14.70 -13.57
C TYR A 70 -15.35 -13.37 -13.82
N ASP A 71 -16.26 -13.34 -14.79
CA ASP A 71 -16.90 -12.10 -15.29
C ASP A 71 -17.82 -11.42 -14.27
N ASP A 72 -18.36 -12.17 -13.32
CA ASP A 72 -19.26 -11.71 -12.26
C ASP A 72 -18.51 -11.25 -11.00
N GLN A 73 -17.19 -11.42 -10.94
CA GLN A 73 -16.39 -11.02 -9.79
C GLN A 73 -16.06 -9.54 -9.80
N MET A 74 -16.56 -8.83 -8.79
CA MET A 74 -16.32 -7.41 -8.60
C MET A 74 -15.56 -7.16 -7.29
N LEU A 75 -14.42 -6.51 -7.41
CA LEU A 75 -13.65 -5.95 -6.30
C LEU A 75 -14.34 -4.69 -5.77
N MET A 76 -14.39 -4.50 -4.46
CA MET A 76 -14.83 -3.23 -3.84
C MET A 76 -13.71 -2.52 -3.10
N GLY A 77 -12.87 -3.28 -2.39
CA GLY A 77 -11.78 -2.76 -1.58
C GLY A 77 -10.57 -3.67 -1.64
N LEU A 78 -9.41 -3.09 -1.36
CA LEU A 78 -8.10 -3.76 -1.35
C LEU A 78 -7.24 -3.14 -0.25
N MET A 79 -6.40 -3.96 0.36
CA MET A 79 -5.14 -3.58 1.01
C MET A 79 -4.03 -4.49 0.51
N LEU A 80 -2.92 -3.92 0.02
CA LEU A 80 -1.81 -4.65 -0.59
C LEU A 80 -0.46 -4.14 -0.06
N VAL A 81 0.47 -5.07 0.15
CA VAL A 81 1.88 -4.78 0.44
C VAL A 81 2.79 -5.61 -0.46
N VAL A 82 4.02 -5.13 -0.62
CA VAL A 82 5.09 -5.85 -1.30
C VAL A 82 6.22 -6.03 -0.30
N VAL A 83 6.54 -7.27 0.06
CA VAL A 83 7.50 -7.61 1.13
C VAL A 83 8.60 -8.52 0.59
N PRO A 84 9.73 -8.70 1.31
CA PRO A 84 10.69 -9.76 0.98
C PRO A 84 10.00 -11.13 0.97
N LYS A 85 10.34 -11.98 0.00
CA LYS A 85 9.79 -13.34 -0.08
C LYS A 85 10.11 -14.12 1.20
N GLY A 86 9.08 -14.65 1.86
CA GLY A 86 9.22 -15.39 3.12
C GLY A 86 9.37 -14.50 4.36
N ALA A 87 9.10 -13.20 4.27
CA ALA A 87 9.04 -12.32 5.44
C ALA A 87 7.97 -12.79 6.43
N LYS A 88 8.30 -12.78 7.73
CA LYS A 88 7.39 -13.17 8.82
C LYS A 88 6.40 -12.07 9.20
N ASP A 89 6.77 -10.81 8.93
CA ASP A 89 5.95 -9.63 9.14
C ASP A 89 5.96 -8.75 7.88
N GLU A 90 5.29 -7.60 7.96
CA GLU A 90 5.10 -6.69 6.83
C GLU A 90 5.73 -5.31 7.08
N LYS A 91 6.63 -5.21 8.07
CA LYS A 91 7.24 -3.92 8.46
C LYS A 91 8.17 -3.36 7.38
N LEU A 92 8.84 -4.25 6.65
CA LEU A 92 9.71 -3.88 5.54
C LEU A 92 8.97 -4.10 4.22
N THR A 93 8.66 -3.00 3.54
CA THR A 93 8.11 -3.03 2.19
C THR A 93 9.18 -2.77 1.14
N LEU A 94 9.09 -3.46 0.00
CA LEU A 94 10.06 -3.38 -1.10
C LEU A 94 9.48 -2.76 -2.37
N GLY A 95 10.28 -1.90 -2.99
CA GLY A 95 9.89 -1.11 -4.14
C GLY A 95 8.97 0.05 -3.75
N ALA A 96 8.57 0.85 -4.74
CA ALA A 96 7.79 2.06 -4.50
C ALA A 96 6.59 2.14 -5.46
N PRO A 97 5.35 2.27 -4.95
CA PRO A 97 4.21 2.49 -5.82
C PRO A 97 4.30 3.90 -6.45
N LYS A 98 4.01 3.99 -7.74
CA LYS A 98 3.88 5.25 -8.47
C LYS A 98 2.40 5.44 -8.79
N ILE A 99 1.71 6.12 -7.90
CA ILE A 99 0.26 6.31 -7.95
C ILE A 99 -0.02 7.69 -8.55
N SER A 100 -0.77 7.71 -9.64
CA SER A 100 -1.31 8.95 -10.21
C SER A 100 -2.54 9.41 -9.43
N TRP A 101 -2.84 10.70 -9.46
CA TRP A 101 -4.06 11.27 -8.85
C TRP A 101 -5.36 10.71 -9.44
N GLU A 102 -5.32 10.19 -10.67
CA GLU A 102 -6.46 9.52 -11.33
C GLU A 102 -6.59 8.04 -10.95
N SER A 103 -5.63 7.49 -10.18
CA SER A 103 -5.64 6.09 -9.83
C SER A 103 -6.81 5.74 -8.91
N GLN A 104 -7.30 4.49 -9.02
CA GLN A 104 -8.34 3.97 -8.13
C GLN A 104 -7.77 3.49 -6.78
N VAL A 105 -6.45 3.54 -6.62
CA VAL A 105 -5.71 3.20 -5.41
C VAL A 105 -4.92 4.39 -4.88
N LYS A 106 -4.60 4.34 -3.59
CA LYS A 106 -3.74 5.30 -2.88
C LYS A 106 -2.81 4.55 -1.93
N THR A 107 -1.81 5.23 -1.39
CA THR A 107 -1.12 4.74 -0.20
C THR A 107 -1.93 5.04 1.06
N ASP A 108 -1.92 4.12 2.02
CA ASP A 108 -2.53 4.31 3.32
C ASP A 108 -1.63 5.21 4.18
N SER A 109 -2.15 6.35 4.64
CA SER A 109 -1.41 7.32 5.44
C SER A 109 -1.25 6.90 6.90
N ASP A 110 -2.04 5.93 7.34
CA ASP A 110 -2.13 5.54 8.75
C ASP A 110 -1.11 4.44 9.09
N CYS A 111 -0.44 3.89 8.08
CA CYS A 111 0.61 2.88 8.20
C CYS A 111 2.01 3.52 8.16
N ASP A 112 2.93 2.96 8.96
CA ASP A 112 4.35 3.34 9.01
C ASP A 112 5.19 2.80 7.84
N HIS A 113 4.59 1.91 7.05
CA HIS A 113 5.16 1.31 5.85
C HIS A 113 4.18 1.42 4.68
N THR A 114 4.65 1.11 3.48
CA THR A 114 3.85 1.32 2.27
C THR A 114 2.75 0.28 2.13
N VAL A 115 1.51 0.68 2.41
CA VAL A 115 0.31 -0.11 2.09
C VAL A 115 -0.47 0.57 0.99
N ILE A 116 -0.80 -0.19 -0.05
CA ILE A 116 -1.66 0.27 -1.15
C ILE A 116 -3.10 -0.09 -0.81
N THR A 117 -3.98 0.90 -0.78
CA THR A 117 -5.40 0.77 -0.49
C THR A 117 -6.24 1.43 -1.59
N HIS A 118 -7.56 1.38 -1.47
CA HIS A 118 -8.49 1.94 -2.44
C HIS A 118 -8.94 3.36 -2.04
N HIS A 119 -9.29 4.19 -3.02
CA HIS A 119 -9.87 5.52 -2.74
C HIS A 119 -11.32 5.44 -2.22
N TYR A 120 -12.15 4.66 -2.91
CA TYR A 120 -13.58 4.54 -2.66
C TYR A 120 -14.03 3.08 -2.75
N LEU A 121 -14.93 2.68 -1.86
CA LEU A 121 -15.64 1.40 -1.90
C LEU A 121 -16.69 1.42 -3.02
N MET A 122 -16.23 1.15 -4.22
CA MET A 122 -17.07 1.06 -5.41
C MET A 122 -16.78 -0.23 -6.15
N ARG A 123 -17.79 -0.81 -6.79
CA ARG A 123 -17.63 -2.05 -7.56
C ARG A 123 -16.74 -1.81 -8.78
N LYS A 124 -15.71 -2.63 -8.92
CA LYS A 124 -14.70 -2.56 -10.00
C LYS A 124 -14.40 -3.98 -10.46
N LYS A 125 -14.17 -4.18 -11.77
CA LYS A 125 -13.66 -5.47 -12.29
C LYS A 125 -12.24 -5.79 -11.80
N GLY A 126 -11.51 -4.77 -11.38
CA GLY A 126 -10.15 -4.86 -10.91
C GLY A 126 -9.56 -3.47 -10.69
N LEU A 127 -8.26 -3.43 -10.45
CA LEU A 127 -7.49 -2.21 -10.31
C LEU A 127 -6.09 -2.38 -10.90
N GLU A 128 -5.47 -1.24 -11.18
CA GLU A 128 -4.14 -1.16 -11.77
C GLU A 128 -3.36 -0.01 -11.15
N PHE A 129 -2.07 -0.24 -10.91
CA PHE A 129 -1.14 0.81 -10.48
C PHE A 129 0.28 0.49 -10.96
N LYS A 130 1.14 1.51 -10.99
CA LYS A 130 2.55 1.33 -11.33
C LYS A 130 3.36 1.03 -10.06
N TRP A 131 4.29 0.10 -10.14
CA TRP A 131 5.21 -0.27 -9.07
C TRP A 131 6.64 -0.21 -9.58
N GLN A 132 7.47 0.58 -8.91
CA GLN A 132 8.90 0.65 -9.19
C GLN A 132 9.60 -0.45 -8.40
N ALA A 133 10.32 -1.32 -9.10
CA ALA A 133 11.05 -2.42 -8.50
C ALA A 133 12.17 -1.92 -7.57
N PRO A 134 12.48 -2.66 -6.48
CA PRO A 134 13.47 -2.26 -5.50
C PRO A 134 14.90 -2.27 -6.07
N GLU A 135 15.84 -1.74 -5.30
CA GLU A 135 17.25 -1.71 -5.66
C GLU A 135 17.87 -3.11 -5.76
N LYS A 136 19.00 -3.20 -6.47
CA LYS A 136 19.77 -4.43 -6.61
C LYS A 136 20.22 -4.93 -5.23
N GLY A 137 20.04 -6.22 -4.98
CA GLY A 137 20.38 -6.86 -3.69
C GLY A 137 19.17 -7.12 -2.79
N SER A 138 17.99 -6.58 -3.13
CA SER A 138 16.76 -6.76 -2.35
C SER A 138 16.16 -8.18 -2.40
N GLY A 139 16.62 -9.02 -3.33
CA GLY A 139 16.17 -10.40 -3.47
C GLY A 139 14.76 -10.54 -4.04
N CYS A 140 14.12 -11.68 -3.81
CA CYS A 140 12.76 -11.91 -4.32
C CYS A 140 11.74 -11.11 -3.49
N VAL A 141 10.71 -10.58 -4.17
CA VAL A 141 9.57 -9.92 -3.52
C VAL A 141 8.34 -10.82 -3.53
N GLU A 142 7.40 -10.53 -2.63
CA GLU A 142 6.12 -11.23 -2.50
C GLU A 142 5.02 -10.18 -2.35
N PHE A 143 4.00 -10.26 -3.22
CA PHE A 143 2.82 -9.40 -3.16
C PHE A 143 1.78 -10.09 -2.27
N ARG A 144 1.41 -9.46 -1.15
CA ARG A 144 0.38 -9.96 -0.24
C ARG A 144 -0.80 -9.02 -0.29
N TYR A 145 -2.02 -9.55 -0.34
CA TYR A 145 -3.22 -8.73 -0.47
C TYR A 145 -4.41 -9.30 0.30
N ALA A 146 -5.26 -8.40 0.77
CA ALA A 146 -6.57 -8.67 1.31
C ALA A 146 -7.58 -7.78 0.58
N TYR A 147 -8.76 -8.32 0.28
CA TYR A 147 -9.73 -7.63 -0.56
C TYR A 147 -11.16 -7.83 -0.07
N ILE A 148 -12.05 -6.94 -0.52
CA ILE A 148 -13.49 -7.03 -0.32
C ILE A 148 -14.14 -7.34 -1.67
N VAL A 149 -14.94 -8.39 -1.73
CA VAL A 149 -15.76 -8.75 -2.90
C VAL A 149 -17.15 -8.15 -2.74
N ALA A 150 -17.71 -7.63 -3.83
CA ALA A 150 -19.12 -7.25 -3.86
C ALA A 150 -19.99 -8.50 -3.75
N LYS A 151 -20.94 -8.53 -2.83
CA LYS A 151 -22.00 -9.53 -2.88
C LYS A 151 -22.96 -9.16 -4.00
N THR A 152 -23.30 -10.16 -4.81
CA THR A 152 -24.35 -10.08 -5.83
C THR A 152 -25.72 -9.96 -5.19
#